data_AF-A0A5E4PWP2-F1
#
_entry.id   AF-A0A5E4PWP2-F1
#
_cell.length_a   1.000
_cell.length_b   1.000
_cell.length_c   1.000
_cell.angle_alpha   90.00
_cell.angle_beta   90.00
_cell.angle_gamma   90.00
#
_symmetry.space_group_name_H-M   'P 1'
#
loop_
_entity.id
_entity.type
_entity.pdbx_description
1 polymer ?
#
loop_
_entity_poly.entity_id
_entity_poly.type
_entity_poly.pdbx_seq_one_letter_code
_entity_poly.pdbx_strand_id
1 'polypeptide(L)'
;MYIFAVVAVKVQLILKIYASREMEFLGFKCPPATYDESKVPVETNHKFEGHCYSFYSCSAGLPRLLSCDAGFAFDPAVARCVDADKVDCSRNRTEQPPLSINLQPQDKASEKS
;
A
#
# COMPACT_ATOMS: atom_id res chain seq x y z
N MET A 1 28.28 -32.43 21.12
CA MET A 1 28.29 -32.15 19.66
C MET A 1 26.89 -31.88 19.11
N TYR A 2 25.87 -32.68 19.46
CA TYR A 2 24.49 -32.51 18.99
C TYR A 2 23.85 -31.15 19.33
N ILE A 3 24.04 -30.65 20.57
CA ILE A 3 23.48 -29.34 21.01
C ILE A 3 24.04 -28.18 20.18
N PHE A 4 25.35 -28.15 19.92
CA PHE A 4 25.99 -27.13 19.08
C PHE A 4 25.45 -27.14 17.64
N ALA A 5 25.20 -28.32 17.07
CA ALA A 5 24.58 -28.45 15.76
C ALA A 5 23.15 -27.89 15.74
N VAL A 6 22.35 -28.17 16.78
CA VAL A 6 20.97 -27.63 16.91
C VAL A 6 20.97 -26.11 17.08
N VAL A 7 21.88 -25.55 17.87
CA VAL A 7 22.04 -24.10 18.04
C VAL A 7 22.45 -23.44 16.73
N ALA A 8 23.43 -24.00 16.01
CA ALA A 8 23.86 -23.49 14.71
C ALA A 8 22.74 -23.54 13.66
N VAL A 9 21.94 -24.61 13.62
CA VAL A 9 20.78 -24.73 12.71
C VAL A 9 19.70 -23.71 13.04
N LYS A 10 19.38 -23.50 14.33
CA LYS A 10 18.43 -22.46 14.77
C LYS A 10 18.93 -21.07 14.40
N VAL A 11 20.21 -20.77 14.61
CA VAL A 11 20.83 -19.49 14.24
C VAL A 11 20.74 -19.25 12.73
N GLN A 12 21.01 -20.27 11.90
CA GLN A 12 20.89 -20.17 10.44
C GLN A 12 19.45 -20.00 9.97
N LEU A 13 18.48 -20.68 10.60
CA LEU A 13 17.06 -20.53 10.27
C LEU A 13 16.57 -19.12 10.64
N ILE A 14 16.95 -18.63 11.81
CA ILE A 14 16.64 -17.29 12.30
C ILE A 14 17.29 -16.22 11.39
N LEU A 15 18.57 -16.38 11.03
CA LEU A 15 19.26 -15.50 10.08
C LEU A 15 18.56 -15.47 8.71
N LYS A 16 18.05 -16.61 8.22
CA LYS A 16 17.25 -16.66 6.99
C LYS A 16 15.90 -15.95 7.14
N ILE A 17 15.23 -16.06 8.29
CA ILE A 17 13.98 -15.34 8.60
C ILE A 17 14.23 -13.82 8.68
N TYR A 18 15.36 -13.38 9.22
CA TYR A 18 15.74 -11.96 9.28
C TYR A 18 16.28 -11.43 7.94
N ALA A 19 16.95 -12.26 7.13
CA ALA A 19 17.44 -11.90 5.79
C ALA A 19 16.35 -11.95 4.71
N SER A 20 15.24 -12.65 4.95
CA SER A 20 14.04 -12.65 4.11
C SER A 20 13.10 -11.48 4.40
N ARG A 21 13.59 -10.41 5.02
CA ARG A 21 12.84 -9.15 5.21
C ARG A 21 12.80 -8.38 3.88
N GLU A 22 12.38 -9.07 2.84
CA GLU A 22 11.84 -8.50 1.63
C GLU A 22 10.58 -7.79 2.06
N MET A 23 10.49 -6.52 1.73
CA MET A 23 9.45 -5.66 2.25
C MET A 23 8.22 -5.78 1.34
N GLU A 24 7.71 -7.00 1.36
CA GLU A 24 6.49 -7.48 0.73
C GLU A 24 5.32 -7.07 1.62
N PHE A 25 4.45 -6.20 1.10
CA PHE A 25 3.22 -5.83 1.78
C PHE A 25 2.05 -6.41 0.98
N LEU A 26 1.27 -7.31 1.61
CA LEU A 26 0.18 -8.05 0.95
C LEU A 26 0.62 -8.79 -0.33
N GLY A 27 1.86 -9.29 -0.35
CA GLY A 27 2.45 -9.98 -1.50
C GLY A 27 2.88 -9.05 -2.64
N PHE A 28 2.81 -7.73 -2.46
CA PHE A 28 3.33 -6.75 -3.40
C PHE A 28 4.73 -6.27 -2.98
N LYS A 29 5.65 -6.20 -3.94
CA LYS A 29 7.01 -5.68 -3.77
C LYS A 29 7.19 -4.44 -4.63
N CYS A 30 7.64 -3.35 -4.02
CA CYS A 30 7.97 -2.14 -4.77
C CYS A 30 9.17 -2.38 -5.70
N PRO A 31 9.25 -1.62 -6.81
CA PRO A 31 10.48 -1.54 -7.57
C PRO A 31 11.63 -0.98 -6.72
N PRO A 32 12.89 -1.23 -7.11
CA PRO A 32 14.04 -0.61 -6.48
C PRO A 32 13.88 0.91 -6.42
N ALA A 33 14.25 1.50 -5.28
CA ALA A 33 14.19 2.94 -5.08
C ALA A 33 15.09 3.67 -6.09
N THR A 34 14.55 4.68 -6.74
CA THR A 34 15.32 5.68 -7.48
C THR A 34 15.29 6.99 -6.72
N TYR A 35 16.26 7.86 -7.02
CA TYR A 35 16.42 9.15 -6.36
C TYR A 35 16.54 10.24 -7.42
N ASP A 36 15.98 11.41 -7.14
CA ASP A 36 16.18 12.58 -7.98
C ASP A 36 17.59 13.19 -7.78
N GLU A 37 17.88 14.27 -8.51
CA GLU A 37 19.14 15.03 -8.40
C GLU A 37 19.42 15.53 -6.97
N SER A 38 18.37 15.73 -6.17
CA SER A 38 18.45 16.18 -4.78
C SER A 38 18.64 15.03 -3.79
N LYS A 39 18.78 13.79 -4.29
CA LYS A 39 18.83 12.56 -3.49
C LYS A 39 17.55 12.32 -2.69
N VAL A 40 16.42 12.80 -3.17
CA VAL A 40 15.09 12.52 -2.60
C VAL A 40 14.54 11.26 -3.27
N PRO A 41 13.98 10.29 -2.51
CA PRO A 41 13.36 9.11 -3.11
C PRO A 41 12.22 9.51 -4.05
N VAL A 42 12.24 8.99 -5.28
CA VAL A 42 11.15 9.20 -6.23
C VAL A 42 9.96 8.33 -5.80
N GLU A 43 8.81 8.97 -5.55
CA GLU A 43 7.58 8.24 -5.26
C GLU A 43 6.95 7.69 -6.55
N THR A 44 6.49 6.44 -6.50
CA THR A 44 5.78 5.80 -7.62
C THR A 44 4.52 5.10 -7.12
N ASN A 45 3.47 5.09 -7.94
CA ASN A 45 2.21 4.44 -7.59
C ASN A 45 1.94 3.23 -8.48
N HIS A 46 1.44 2.15 -7.87
CA HIS A 46 1.22 0.86 -8.52
C HIS A 46 -0.15 0.32 -8.17
N LYS A 47 -0.77 -0.41 -9.10
CA LYS A 47 -2.11 -0.96 -8.92
C LYS A 47 -2.16 -1.97 -7.77
N PHE A 48 -3.23 -1.93 -6.98
CA PHE A 48 -3.55 -3.05 -6.10
C PHE A 48 -4.47 -4.03 -6.85
N GLU A 49 -3.95 -5.22 -7.16
CA GLU A 49 -4.71 -6.20 -7.93
C GLU A 49 -6.00 -6.61 -7.22
N GLY A 50 -7.12 -6.58 -7.95
CA GLY A 50 -8.44 -6.87 -7.41
C GLY A 50 -9.13 -5.69 -6.70
N HIS A 51 -8.48 -4.53 -6.57
CA HIS A 51 -9.05 -3.35 -5.90
C HIS A 51 -8.91 -2.10 -6.78
N CYS A 52 -10.04 -1.60 -7.31
CA CYS A 52 -10.00 -0.46 -8.23
C CYS A 52 -9.74 0.89 -7.54
N TYR A 53 -10.09 0.98 -6.26
CA TYR A 53 -10.07 2.23 -5.49
C TYR A 53 -8.87 2.33 -4.54
N SER A 54 -7.94 1.38 -4.62
CA SER A 54 -6.76 1.32 -3.77
C SER A 54 -5.51 1.02 -4.58
N PHE A 55 -4.36 1.52 -4.13
CA PHE A 55 -3.10 1.42 -4.84
C PHE A 55 -1.92 1.44 -3.86
N TYR A 56 -0.76 0.96 -4.31
CA TYR A 56 0.48 1.04 -3.56
C TYR A 56 1.26 2.30 -3.93
N SER A 57 1.57 3.13 -2.94
CA SER A 57 2.55 4.21 -3.05
C SER A 57 3.90 3.72 -2.53
N CYS A 58 4.90 3.70 -3.40
CA CYS A 58 6.26 3.28 -3.10
C CYS A 58 7.15 4.48 -2.84
N SER A 59 7.81 4.52 -1.69
CA SER A 59 8.81 5.55 -1.33
C SER A 59 10.04 4.90 -0.72
N ALA A 60 11.24 5.20 -1.22
CA ALA A 60 12.48 4.50 -0.83
C ALA A 60 12.36 2.95 -0.93
N GLY A 61 11.60 2.48 -1.91
CA GLY A 61 11.29 1.06 -2.11
C GLY A 61 10.25 0.50 -1.14
N LEU A 62 9.68 1.31 -0.23
CA LEU A 62 8.68 0.92 0.79
C LEU A 62 7.24 1.08 0.29
N PRO A 63 6.43 0.01 0.19
CA PRO A 63 5.02 0.12 -0.20
C PRO A 63 4.18 0.62 0.96
N ARG A 64 3.25 1.52 0.66
CA ARG A 64 2.12 1.91 1.50
C ARG A 64 0.83 1.71 0.71
N LEU A 65 -0.17 1.06 1.29
CA LEU A 65 -1.48 0.95 0.66
C LEU A 65 -2.30 2.21 0.95
N LEU A 66 -2.73 2.88 -0.12
CA LEU A 66 -3.56 4.07 -0.08
C LEU A 66 -4.88 3.82 -0.82
N SER A 67 -5.86 4.67 -0.59
CA SER A 67 -7.13 4.67 -1.30
C SER A 67 -7.32 5.99 -2.05
N CYS A 68 -7.99 5.92 -3.20
CA CYS A 68 -8.47 7.10 -3.90
C CYS A 68 -9.62 7.76 -3.12
N ASP A 69 -9.77 9.07 -3.29
CA ASP A 69 -10.93 9.80 -2.78
C ASP A 69 -12.23 9.33 -3.43
N ALA A 70 -13.36 9.64 -2.79
CA ALA A 70 -14.67 9.28 -3.31
C ALA A 70 -14.89 9.84 -4.72
N GLY A 71 -15.34 8.98 -5.65
CA GLY A 71 -15.54 9.33 -7.05
C GLY A 71 -14.33 9.09 -7.96
N PHE A 72 -13.18 8.72 -7.41
CA PHE A 72 -11.96 8.45 -8.18
C PHE A 72 -11.55 6.98 -8.10
N ALA A 73 -10.98 6.45 -9.19
CA ALA A 73 -10.39 5.12 -9.26
C ALA A 73 -8.93 5.20 -9.73
N PHE A 74 -8.12 4.23 -9.33
CA PHE A 74 -6.71 4.21 -9.71
C PHE A 74 -6.54 3.73 -11.15
N ASP A 75 -5.96 4.58 -12.00
CA ASP A 75 -5.58 4.24 -13.37
C ASP A 75 -4.08 3.91 -13.44
N PRO A 76 -3.70 2.65 -13.70
CA PRO A 76 -2.30 2.25 -13.81
C PRO A 76 -1.59 2.86 -15.02
N ALA A 77 -2.31 3.30 -16.06
CA ALA A 77 -1.70 3.90 -17.25
C ALA A 77 -1.07 5.27 -16.94
N VAL A 78 -1.66 6.01 -15.99
CA VAL A 78 -1.17 7.33 -15.54
C VAL A 78 -0.65 7.33 -14.10
N ALA A 79 -0.65 6.17 -13.44
CA ALA A 79 -0.16 5.96 -12.08
C ALA A 79 -0.76 6.91 -11.03
N ARG A 80 -2.06 7.21 -11.14
CA ARG A 80 -2.79 8.08 -10.20
C ARG A 80 -4.29 7.81 -10.21
N CYS A 81 -4.96 8.35 -9.21
CA CYS A 81 -6.42 8.41 -9.18
C CYS A 81 -6.94 9.37 -10.26
N VAL A 82 -7.91 8.89 -11.04
CA VAL A 82 -8.67 9.66 -12.05
C VAL A 82 -10.16 9.42 -11.84
N ASP A 83 -11.02 10.18 -12.52
CA ASP A 83 -12.47 10.00 -12.40
C ASP A 83 -12.85 8.53 -12.66
N ALA A 84 -13.66 7.95 -11.77
CA ALA A 84 -13.95 6.52 -11.81
C ALA A 84 -14.71 6.08 -13.08
N ASP A 85 -15.37 7.00 -13.77
CA ASP A 85 -16.03 6.76 -15.06
C ASP A 85 -15.06 6.55 -16.22
N LYS A 86 -13.79 6.97 -16.06
CA LYS A 86 -12.71 6.82 -17.04
C LYS A 86 -11.91 5.53 -16.86
N VAL A 87 -12.16 4.78 -15.80
CA VAL A 87 -11.45 3.54 -15.48
C VAL A 87 -12.41 2.35 -15.58
N ASP A 88 -12.01 1.31 -16.30
CA ASP A 88 -12.77 0.07 -16.34
C ASP A 88 -12.56 -0.74 -15.04
N CYS A 89 -13.40 -0.47 -14.03
CA CYS A 89 -13.42 -1.19 -12.76
C CYS A 89 -14.26 -2.48 -12.79
N SER A 90 -14.49 -3.11 -13.96
CA SER A 90 -15.39 -4.26 -14.10
C SER A 90 -14.91 -5.56 -13.46
N ARG A 91 -13.72 -5.59 -12.84
CA ARG A 91 -13.18 -6.79 -12.17
C ARG A 91 -13.13 -6.59 -10.66
N ASN A 92 -13.97 -7.38 -9.98
CA ASN A 92 -14.15 -7.51 -8.52
C ASN A 92 -15.00 -6.44 -7.83
N ARG A 93 -16.30 -6.57 -8.03
CA ARG A 93 -17.32 -6.18 -7.04
C ARG A 93 -17.33 -7.19 -5.86
N THR A 94 -16.19 -7.45 -5.24
CA THR A 94 -16.21 -7.95 -3.86
C THR A 94 -16.21 -6.72 -2.99
N GLU A 95 -17.43 -6.20 -2.81
CA GLU A 95 -17.87 -5.38 -1.69
C GLU A 95 -16.78 -4.53 -1.04
N GLN A 96 -16.77 -3.24 -1.38
CA GLN A 96 -16.28 -2.21 -0.45
C GLN A 96 -16.77 -2.61 0.95
N PRO A 97 -15.89 -2.77 1.96
CA PRO A 97 -16.36 -2.67 3.32
C PRO A 97 -17.15 -1.37 3.38
N PRO A 98 -18.44 -1.38 3.75
CA PRO A 98 -19.20 -0.15 3.80
C PRO A 98 -18.56 0.70 4.88
N LEU A 99 -17.76 1.69 4.49
CA LEU A 99 -17.54 2.87 5.31
C LEU A 99 -18.80 3.75 5.18
N SER A 100 -19.90 3.20 5.68
CA SER A 100 -21.05 3.94 6.16
C SER A 100 -21.15 3.73 7.68
N ILE A 101 -20.13 4.19 8.41
CA ILE A 101 -20.47 4.83 9.67
C ILE A 101 -21.07 6.18 9.26
N ASN A 102 -22.40 6.19 9.27
CA ASN A 102 -23.18 7.42 9.37
C ASN A 102 -22.58 8.30 10.46
N LEU A 103 -21.84 9.35 10.09
CA LEU A 103 -21.82 10.56 10.89
C LEU A 103 -23.02 11.38 10.40
N GLN A 104 -24.20 11.10 10.97
CA GLN A 104 -25.28 12.07 10.95
C GLN A 104 -24.84 13.33 11.70
N PRO A 105 -25.37 14.51 11.35
CA PRO A 105 -24.78 15.80 11.69
C PRO A 105 -25.19 16.30 13.07
N GLN A 106 -24.22 16.42 13.99
CA GLN A 106 -24.22 17.26 15.20
C GLN A 106 -22.75 17.65 15.37
N ASP A 107 -22.30 18.86 15.02
CA ASP A 107 -22.52 20.06 15.80
C ASP A 107 -22.62 21.32 14.93
N LYS A 108 -23.75 22.02 15.00
CA LYS A 108 -23.82 23.46 14.70
C LYS A 108 -23.79 24.20 16.03
N ALA A 109 -22.69 24.91 16.33
CA ALA A 109 -22.69 26.31 16.77
C ALA A 109 -21.32 26.74 17.34
N SER A 110 -20.87 27.92 16.87
CA SER A 110 -20.05 28.95 17.54
C SER A 110 -18.73 28.50 18.20
N GLU A 111 -17.57 29.10 17.92
CA GLU A 111 -17.32 30.50 18.21
C GLU A 111 -16.02 30.99 17.54
N LYS A 112 -16.16 32.07 16.77
CA LYS A 112 -15.26 33.23 16.66
C LYS A 112 -13.97 33.23 17.51
N SER A 113 -12.84 33.48 16.84
CA SER A 113 -11.78 34.41 17.30
C SER A 113 -11.14 35.12 16.12
#